data_AF-A0A6B2V2Y1-F1
#
_entry.id   AF-A0A6B2V2Y1-F1
#
_cell.length_a   1.000
_cell.length_b   1.000
_cell.length_c   1.000
_cell.angle_alpha   90.00
_cell.angle_beta   90.00
_cell.angle_gamma   90.00
#
_symmetry.space_group_name_H-M   'P 1'
#
loop_
_entity.id
_entity.type
_entity.pdbx_description
1 polymer ?
#
loop_
_entity_poly.entity_id
_entity_poly.type
_entity_poly.pdbx_seq_one_letter_code
_entity_poly.pdbx_strand_id
1 'polypeptide(L)'
;AGPVVLYAGAERLDTQRCTLGEPPLLDGAVLSLGAPAEAEPHPELDEAPTQLHVVAGPDAGGVHLLHGGQITVGRSADADVPLDDPDVSRLHCAVTVAPDGRVSVADLGSTNGTVLDGRPIGDRPVRFAP
;
A
#
# COMPACT_ATOMS: atom_id res chain seq x y z
N ALA A 1 -5.40 -7.78 29.43
CA ALA A 1 -5.21 -6.77 28.38
C ALA A 1 -6.30 -5.73 28.55
N GLY A 2 -5.95 -4.45 28.71
CA GLY A 2 -6.94 -3.37 28.78
C GLY A 2 -7.59 -3.12 27.42
N PRO A 3 -8.71 -2.36 27.37
CA PRO A 3 -9.33 -1.99 26.11
C PRO A 3 -8.34 -1.19 25.25
N VAL A 4 -8.18 -1.59 23.99
CA VAL A 4 -7.37 -0.87 23.01
C VAL A 4 -8.04 0.46 22.70
N VAL A 5 -7.30 1.55 22.82
CA VAL A 5 -7.79 2.90 22.51
C VAL A 5 -7.31 3.29 21.12
N LEU A 6 -8.24 3.70 20.25
CA LEU A 6 -7.93 4.18 18.90
C LEU A 6 -7.87 5.71 18.87
N TYR A 7 -7.00 6.25 18.02
CA TYR A 7 -6.89 7.68 17.74
C TYR A 7 -6.85 7.93 16.24
N ALA A 8 -7.42 9.04 15.77
CA ALA A 8 -7.19 9.64 14.46
C ALA A 8 -6.44 10.96 14.69
N GLY A 9 -5.13 10.98 14.36
CA GLY A 9 -4.25 12.05 14.80
C GLY A 9 -4.28 12.23 16.33
N ALA A 10 -4.61 13.44 16.79
CA ALA A 10 -4.74 13.76 18.21
C ALA A 10 -6.11 13.37 18.82
N GLU A 11 -7.11 13.05 17.99
CA GLU A 11 -8.47 12.80 18.46
C GLU A 11 -8.65 11.33 18.85
N ARG A 12 -9.08 11.09 20.10
CA ARG A 12 -9.45 9.75 20.56
C ARG A 12 -10.79 9.35 19.95
N LEU A 13 -10.80 8.24 19.21
CA LEU A 13 -12.01 7.75 18.59
C LEU A 13 -12.87 6.97 19.57
N ASP A 14 -14.16 7.27 19.55
CA ASP A 14 -15.19 6.47 20.19
C ASP A 14 -15.71 5.45 19.18
N THR A 15 -15.46 4.17 19.45
CA THR A 15 -15.84 3.05 18.57
C THR A 15 -17.36 2.89 18.42
N GLN A 16 -18.17 3.62 19.20
CA GLN A 16 -19.63 3.63 19.06
C GLN A 16 -20.18 4.87 18.32
N ARG A 17 -19.35 5.85 17.98
CA ARG A 17 -19.82 7.15 17.43
C ARG A 17 -19.11 7.64 16.19
N CYS A 18 -17.99 7.02 15.79
CA CYS A 18 -17.27 7.42 14.60
C CYS A 18 -17.70 6.58 13.39
N THR A 19 -18.21 7.25 12.36
CA THR A 19 -18.59 6.63 11.07
C THR A 19 -17.47 6.80 10.06
N LEU A 20 -17.18 5.74 9.29
CA LEU A 20 -16.26 5.83 8.15
C LEU A 20 -16.86 6.72 7.06
N GLY A 21 -16.05 7.61 6.48
CA GLY A 21 -16.48 8.57 5.46
C GLY A 21 -16.92 9.93 6.01
N GLU A 22 -16.89 10.12 7.33
CA GLU A 22 -17.13 11.40 7.99
C GLU A 22 -15.88 11.78 8.81
N PRO A 23 -15.56 13.08 8.97
CA PRO A 23 -14.48 13.50 9.84
C PRO A 23 -14.63 12.91 11.25
N PRO A 24 -13.57 12.35 11.85
CA PRO A 24 -12.18 12.35 11.39
C PRO A 24 -11.75 11.17 10.49
N LEU A 25 -12.66 10.23 10.18
CA LEU A 25 -12.38 8.99 9.44
C LEU A 25 -12.64 9.11 7.93
N LEU A 26 -11.95 10.06 7.30
CA LEU A 26 -11.98 10.23 5.85
C LEU A 26 -11.00 9.28 5.14
N ASP A 27 -11.09 9.20 3.81
CA ASP A 27 -10.09 8.50 3.00
C ASP A 27 -8.69 9.07 3.28
N GLY A 28 -7.72 8.18 3.49
CA GLY A 28 -6.36 8.54 3.90
C GLY A 28 -6.18 8.84 5.40
N ALA A 29 -7.20 8.70 6.24
CA ALA A 29 -7.04 8.86 7.69
C ALA A 29 -6.09 7.80 8.28
N VAL A 30 -5.10 8.26 9.05
CA VAL A 30 -4.15 7.41 9.76
C VAL A 30 -4.62 7.18 11.20
N LEU A 31 -4.61 5.92 11.63
CA LEU A 31 -5.07 5.51 12.96
C LEU A 31 -3.91 5.06 13.84
N SER A 32 -3.95 5.44 15.12
CA SER A 32 -2.94 5.07 16.11
C SER A 32 -3.57 4.32 17.29
N LEU A 33 -2.80 3.40 17.88
CA LEU A 33 -3.25 2.51 18.96
C LEU A 33 -2.56 2.85 20.28
N GLY A 34 -3.34 2.97 21.35
CA GLY A 34 -2.86 3.13 22.73
C GLY A 34 -2.51 4.56 23.13
N ALA A 35 -1.94 5.35 22.22
CA ALA A 35 -1.69 6.77 22.38
C ALA A 35 -2.04 7.53 21.09
N PRO A 36 -2.41 8.82 21.17
CA PRO A 36 -2.44 9.64 19.97
C PRO A 36 -1.05 9.63 19.37
N ALA A 37 -0.94 9.42 18.07
CA ALA A 37 0.30 9.82 17.41
C ALA A 37 0.40 11.34 17.64
N GLU A 38 1.49 11.78 18.28
CA GLU A 38 1.95 13.14 18.00
C GLU A 38 1.99 13.27 16.49
N ALA A 39 1.75 14.46 15.94
CA ALA A 39 2.11 14.72 14.56
C ALA A 39 3.65 14.64 14.49
N GLU A 40 4.20 13.43 14.65
CA GLU A 40 5.47 13.02 14.12
C GLU A 40 5.44 13.60 12.72
N PRO A 41 6.35 14.52 12.38
CA PRO A 41 6.48 14.95 11.01
C PRO A 41 6.76 13.66 10.24
N HIS A 42 5.70 13.08 9.65
CA HIS A 42 5.84 12.25 8.48
C HIS A 42 6.78 13.04 7.58
N PRO A 43 7.95 12.48 7.24
CA PRO A 43 9.04 13.22 6.61
C PRO A 43 8.41 14.03 5.49
N GLU A 44 8.37 15.35 5.70
CA GLU A 44 7.80 16.38 4.85
C GLU A 44 6.76 15.85 3.84
N LEU A 45 5.49 15.83 4.24
CA LEU A 45 4.34 15.69 3.34
C LEU A 45 4.27 16.87 2.35
N ASP A 46 5.21 16.93 1.41
CA ASP A 46 5.05 17.60 0.12
C ASP A 46 4.90 16.58 -1.03
N GLU A 47 5.08 15.29 -0.74
CA GLU A 47 4.76 14.19 -1.67
C GLU A 47 3.61 13.35 -1.09
N ALA A 48 2.48 13.30 -1.80
CA ALA A 48 1.40 12.39 -1.47
C ALA A 48 1.95 10.95 -1.38
N PRO A 49 1.57 10.14 -0.38
CA PRO A 49 2.10 8.79 -0.22
C PRO A 49 1.89 7.99 -1.51
N THR A 50 2.91 7.25 -1.96
CA THR A 50 2.77 6.41 -3.15
C THR A 50 1.76 5.31 -2.87
N GLN A 51 0.74 5.18 -3.72
CA GLN A 51 -0.31 4.18 -3.58
C GLN A 51 -0.32 3.23 -4.77
N LEU A 52 -0.63 1.96 -4.50
CA LEU A 52 -0.96 0.97 -5.51
C LEU A 52 -2.46 0.70 -5.46
N HIS A 53 -3.14 0.96 -6.57
CA HIS A 53 -4.59 0.75 -6.71
C HIS A 53 -4.84 -0.51 -7.54
N VAL A 54 -5.63 -1.43 -7.01
CA VAL A 54 -6.09 -2.61 -7.75
C VAL A 54 -7.34 -2.23 -8.53
N VAL A 55 -7.19 -2.06 -9.84
CA VAL A 55 -8.27 -1.54 -10.70
C VAL A 55 -9.19 -2.62 -11.27
N ALA A 56 -8.73 -3.87 -11.32
CA ALA A 56 -9.46 -5.00 -11.89
C ALA A 56 -8.99 -6.32 -11.25
N GLY A 57 -9.77 -7.39 -11.45
CA GLY A 57 -9.54 -8.69 -10.84
C GLY A 57 -10.38 -8.92 -9.57
N PRO A 58 -10.20 -10.05 -8.88
CA PRO A 58 -10.94 -10.39 -7.66
C PRO A 58 -10.81 -9.34 -6.54
N ASP A 59 -9.63 -8.71 -6.44
CA ASP A 59 -9.31 -7.71 -5.41
C ASP A 59 -9.56 -6.25 -5.86
N ALA A 60 -10.32 -6.05 -6.95
CA ALA A 60 -10.60 -4.71 -7.46
C ALA A 60 -11.19 -3.78 -6.39
N GLY A 61 -10.67 -2.56 -6.30
CA GLY A 61 -10.98 -1.58 -5.26
C GLY A 61 -10.00 -1.58 -4.09
N GLY A 62 -9.08 -2.54 -4.02
CA GLY A 62 -7.98 -2.53 -3.05
C GLY A 62 -7.02 -1.36 -3.25
N VAL A 63 -6.62 -0.73 -2.15
CA VAL A 63 -5.62 0.36 -2.13
C VAL A 63 -4.55 0.01 -1.10
N HIS A 64 -3.30 -0.02 -1.56
CA HIS A 64 -2.15 -0.34 -0.72
C HIS A 64 -1.18 0.85 -0.67
N LEU A 65 -0.84 1.29 0.54
CA LEU A 65 0.20 2.30 0.75
C LEU A 65 1.57 1.65 0.56
N LEU A 66 2.37 2.22 -0.34
CA LEU A 66 3.73 1.75 -0.57
C LEU A 66 4.69 2.53 0.32
N HIS A 67 5.48 1.80 1.11
CA HIS A 67 6.61 2.37 1.82
C HIS A 67 7.80 2.59 0.85
N GLY A 68 8.81 3.33 1.30
CA GLY A 68 10.08 3.40 0.57
C GLY A 68 10.79 2.03 0.52
N GLY A 69 11.59 1.80 -0.52
CA GLY A 69 12.33 0.56 -0.72
C GLY A 69 11.59 -0.44 -1.62
N GLN A 70 11.91 -1.71 -1.48
CA GLN A 70 11.32 -2.79 -2.28
C GLN A 70 10.06 -3.33 -1.60
N ILE A 71 8.99 -3.48 -2.38
CA ILE A 71 7.68 -3.99 -1.99
C ILE A 71 7.34 -5.15 -2.93
N THR A 72 7.02 -6.30 -2.36
CA THR A 72 6.66 -7.50 -3.10
C THR A 72 5.15 -7.60 -3.29
N VAL A 73 4.73 -7.92 -4.50
CA VAL A 73 3.32 -8.15 -4.86
C VAL A 73 3.16 -9.60 -5.28
N GLY A 74 2.16 -10.28 -4.75
CA GLY A 74 1.90 -11.67 -5.11
C GLY A 74 0.76 -12.28 -4.30
N ARG A 75 0.39 -13.52 -4.59
CA ARG A 75 -0.71 -14.19 -3.88
C ARG A 75 -0.33 -14.82 -2.54
N SER A 76 0.96 -14.79 -2.19
CA SER A 76 1.39 -15.29 -0.89
C SER A 76 0.95 -14.33 0.20
N ALA A 77 0.52 -14.85 1.35
CA ALA A 77 0.30 -14.04 2.55
C ALA A 77 1.61 -13.42 3.08
N ASP A 78 2.76 -13.93 2.64
CA ASP A 78 4.08 -13.39 2.98
C ASP A 78 4.53 -12.24 2.04
N ALA A 79 3.76 -11.91 0.99
CA ALA A 79 4.03 -10.75 0.15
C ALA A 79 3.61 -9.46 0.89
N ASP A 80 4.31 -8.36 0.65
CA ASP A 80 3.97 -7.06 1.25
C ASP A 80 2.58 -6.57 0.78
N VAL A 81 2.25 -6.86 -0.49
CA VAL A 81 0.92 -6.68 -1.08
C VAL A 81 0.37 -8.05 -1.47
N PRO A 82 -0.37 -8.71 -0.57
CA PRO A 82 -1.03 -9.98 -0.87
C PRO A 82 -2.27 -9.75 -1.74
N LEU A 83 -2.40 -10.53 -2.82
CA LEU A 83 -3.57 -10.54 -3.71
C LEU A 83 -4.25 -11.92 -3.69
N ASP A 84 -5.56 -11.98 -3.50
CA ASP A 84 -6.34 -13.22 -3.60
C ASP A 84 -6.74 -13.50 -5.06
N ASP A 85 -5.72 -13.68 -5.90
CA ASP A 85 -5.87 -13.97 -7.32
C ASP A 85 -5.13 -15.26 -7.70
N PRO A 86 -5.84 -16.29 -8.20
CA PRO A 86 -5.24 -17.57 -8.57
C PRO A 86 -4.26 -17.49 -9.75
N ASP A 87 -4.40 -16.48 -10.62
CA ASP A 87 -3.52 -16.25 -11.77
C ASP A 87 -2.24 -15.49 -11.38
N VAL A 88 -2.20 -14.94 -10.17
CA VAL A 88 -1.00 -14.30 -9.61
C VAL A 88 -0.07 -15.35 -9.01
N SER A 89 1.24 -15.11 -9.12
CA SER A 89 2.26 -16.00 -8.55
C SER A 89 2.48 -15.67 -7.08
N ARG A 90 2.99 -16.63 -6.28
CA ARG A 90 3.19 -16.41 -4.83
C ARG A 90 3.98 -15.13 -4.53
N LEU A 91 5.08 -14.94 -5.26
CA LEU A 91 5.79 -13.68 -5.42
C LEU A 91 5.80 -13.41 -6.92
N HIS A 92 5.08 -12.38 -7.37
CA HIS A 92 4.83 -12.16 -8.79
C HIS A 92 5.73 -11.06 -9.34
N CYS A 93 5.74 -9.88 -8.70
CA CYS A 93 6.61 -8.78 -9.07
C CYS A 93 7.08 -8.03 -7.82
N ALA A 94 8.12 -7.22 -8.01
CA ALA A 94 8.59 -6.27 -7.02
C ALA A 94 8.40 -4.85 -7.55
N VAL A 95 7.82 -3.99 -6.74
CA VAL A 95 7.79 -2.55 -6.93
C VAL A 95 8.86 -1.94 -6.04
N THR A 96 9.69 -1.05 -6.54
CA THR A 96 10.69 -0.35 -5.75
C THR A 96 10.44 1.15 -5.82
N VAL A 97 10.23 1.77 -4.66
CA VAL A 97 10.08 3.21 -4.50
C VAL A 97 11.40 3.77 -3.96
N ALA A 98 12.11 4.52 -4.79
CA ALA A 98 13.36 5.16 -4.40
C ALA A 98 13.11 6.33 -3.43
N PRO A 99 14.14 6.76 -2.65
CA PRO A 99 14.01 7.90 -1.74
C PRO A 99 13.64 9.24 -2.41
N ASP A 100 13.75 9.33 -3.73
CA ASP A 100 13.38 10.50 -4.53
C ASP A 100 12.08 10.28 -5.34
N GLY A 101 11.21 9.39 -4.84
CA GLY A 101 9.88 9.13 -5.39
C GLY A 101 9.87 8.33 -6.69
N ARG A 102 11.04 8.01 -7.27
CA ARG A 102 11.07 7.21 -8.51
C ARG A 102 10.61 5.77 -8.27
N VAL A 103 9.67 5.33 -9.09
CA VAL A 103 9.14 3.96 -9.04
C VAL A 103 9.76 3.10 -10.14
N SER A 104 10.07 1.86 -9.83
CA SER A 104 10.45 0.83 -10.80
C SER A 104 9.79 -0.50 -10.48
N VAL A 105 9.58 -1.33 -11.49
CA VAL A 105 8.93 -2.63 -11.38
C VAL A 105 9.82 -3.70 -12.02
N ALA A 106 9.92 -4.85 -11.37
CA ALA A 106 10.60 -6.03 -11.90
C ALA A 106 9.71 -7.27 -11.71
N ASP A 107 9.67 -8.15 -12.70
CA ASP A 107 9.05 -9.47 -12.58
C ASP A 107 9.93 -10.39 -11.71
N LEU A 108 9.32 -11.25 -10.89
CA LEU A 108 10.05 -12.18 -10.00
C LEU A 108 10.07 -13.62 -10.54
N GLY A 109 9.97 -13.80 -11.85
CA GLY A 109 9.84 -15.11 -12.49
C GLY A 109 8.41 -15.64 -12.39
N SER A 110 7.43 -14.77 -12.59
CA SER A 110 6.02 -15.13 -12.49
C SER A 110 5.58 -16.05 -13.63
N THR A 111 4.55 -16.88 -13.39
CA THR A 111 4.05 -17.83 -14.40
C THR A 111 3.44 -17.13 -15.61
N ASN A 112 2.67 -16.06 -15.37
CA ASN A 112 1.93 -15.34 -16.40
C ASN A 112 2.67 -14.09 -16.92
N GLY A 113 3.80 -13.73 -16.31
CA GLY A 113 4.58 -12.55 -16.61
C GLY A 113 3.97 -11.26 -16.06
N THR A 114 4.82 -10.24 -15.92
CA THR A 114 4.41 -8.88 -15.55
C THR A 114 4.43 -7.97 -16.78
N VAL A 115 3.43 -7.09 -16.89
CA VAL A 115 3.32 -6.09 -17.96
C VAL A 115 3.33 -4.68 -17.34
N LEU A 116 4.14 -3.79 -17.89
CA LEU A 116 4.20 -2.37 -17.51
C LEU A 116 3.91 -1.51 -18.76
N ASP A 117 2.91 -0.64 -18.70
CA ASP A 117 2.45 0.20 -19.81
C ASP A 117 2.22 -0.57 -21.13
N GLY A 118 1.59 -1.75 -21.01
CA GLY A 118 1.30 -2.63 -22.14
C GLY A 118 2.51 -3.39 -22.70
N ARG A 119 3.68 -3.32 -22.06
CA ARG A 119 4.90 -4.03 -22.47
C ARG A 119 5.31 -5.07 -21.44
N PRO A 120 5.60 -6.32 -21.84
CA PRO A 120 6.10 -7.32 -20.91
C PRO A 120 7.47 -6.90 -20.38
N ILE A 121 7.68 -7.11 -19.08
CA ILE A 121 8.95 -6.87 -18.40
C ILE A 121 9.48 -8.17 -17.81
N GLY A 122 10.79 -8.22 -17.58
CA GLY A 122 11.46 -9.36 -16.94
C GLY A 122 11.99 -9.00 -15.55
N ASP A 123 12.98 -9.75 -15.11
CA ASP A 123 13.67 -9.57 -13.82
C ASP A 123 14.45 -8.25 -13.70
N ARG A 124 14.80 -7.64 -14.83
CA ARG A 124 15.49 -6.36 -14.85
C ARG A 124 14.50 -5.22 -14.52
N PRO A 125 14.76 -4.42 -13.48
CA PRO A 125 13.87 -3.31 -13.12
C PRO A 125 13.66 -2.33 -14.27
N VAL A 126 12.38 -2.05 -14.56
CA VAL A 126 11.95 -1.06 -15.54
C VAL A 126 11.33 0.11 -14.78
N ARG A 127 11.77 1.32 -15.12
CA ARG A 127 11.24 2.54 -14.51
C ARG A 127 9.77 2.71 -14.90
N PHE A 128 8.91 2.92 -13.91
CA PHE A 128 7.56 3.38 -14.11
C PHE A 128 7.54 4.91 -14.04
N ALA A 129 6.93 5.54 -15.04
CA ALA A 129 6.73 6.99 -15.09
C ALA A 129 5.22 7.21 -15.26
N PRO A 130 4.52 7.61 -14.18
CA PRO A 130 3.08 7.87 -14.24
C PRO A 130 2.73 9.05 -15.16
#